data_AF-T0ZCV1-F1
#
_entry.id   AF-T0ZCV1-F1
#
_cell.length_a   1.000
_cell.length_b   1.000
_cell.length_c   1.000
_cell.angle_alpha   90.00
_cell.angle_beta   90.00
_cell.angle_gamma   90.00
#
_symmetry.space_group_name_H-M   'P 1'
#
loop_
_entity.id
_entity.type
_entity.pdbx_description
1 polymer ?
#
loop_
_entity_poly.entity_id
_entity_poly.type
_entity_poly.pdbx_seq_one_letter_code
_entity_poly.pdbx_strand_id
1 'polypeptide(L)'
;MSGQTSVSSTTTTATIDLANGSYAYTVASANKNYATSAASGSFAVSGAAVSKSVSFIPYTYAVTFTEGGLPTGTTWYLNVTGQASVSSTATMASIPLANGTYAYVLASASQLYATSPAAGSFAVHGAPVAVTVTFSLVTYAVTFTETGLPTGTNWPVTLSSTARSSSTTTITFSEANGTYAYAVGSVGGVHGL
;
A
#
# COMPACT_ATOMS: atom_id res chain seq x y z
N MET A 1 25.54 -34.77 37.80
CA MET A 1 26.14 -33.50 37.36
C MET A 1 25.40 -33.06 36.10
N SER A 2 24.48 -32.09 36.23
CA SER A 2 23.75 -31.54 35.07
C SER A 2 24.66 -30.52 34.40
N GLY A 3 25.53 -30.99 33.50
CA GLY A 3 26.36 -30.13 32.68
C GLY A 3 25.50 -29.55 31.56
N GLN A 4 25.24 -28.25 31.60
CA GLN A 4 24.68 -27.56 30.45
C GLN A 4 25.73 -27.60 29.34
N THR A 5 25.41 -28.25 28.23
CA THR A 5 26.24 -28.28 27.03
C THR A 5 25.61 -27.40 25.96
N SER A 6 26.42 -26.56 25.31
CA SER A 6 26.00 -25.71 24.21
C SER A 6 26.83 -26.02 22.98
N VAL A 7 26.17 -26.03 21.82
CA VAL A 7 26.81 -26.14 20.52
C VAL A 7 26.26 -25.02 19.64
N SER A 8 27.11 -24.44 18.81
CA SER A 8 26.71 -23.45 17.81
C SER A 8 27.26 -23.88 16.45
N SER A 9 26.56 -23.51 15.39
CA SER A 9 26.97 -23.79 14.03
C SER A 9 26.56 -22.64 13.11
N THR A 10 27.38 -22.40 12.09
CA THR A 10 27.05 -21.53 10.95
C THR A 10 26.62 -22.32 9.72
N THR A 11 26.64 -23.66 9.80
CA THR A 11 26.14 -24.56 8.76
C THR A 11 24.70 -24.97 9.07
N THR A 12 24.13 -25.86 8.25
CA THR A 12 22.78 -26.40 8.46
C THR A 12 22.71 -27.47 9.56
N THR A 13 23.85 -27.88 10.14
CA THR A 13 23.92 -28.94 11.14
C THR A 13 24.78 -28.55 12.34
N ALA A 14 24.38 -28.97 13.52
CA ALA A 14 25.17 -28.93 14.75
C ALA A 14 25.13 -30.32 15.37
N THR A 15 26.30 -30.85 15.77
CA THR A 15 26.44 -32.19 16.32
C THR A 15 26.99 -32.11 17.74
N ILE A 16 26.42 -32.91 18.63
CA ILE A 16 26.86 -33.04 20.01
C ILE A 16 26.84 -34.52 20.40
N ASP A 17 27.95 -34.97 21.00
CA ASP A 17 28.05 -36.34 21.51
C ASP A 17 27.48 -36.40 22.93
N LEU A 18 26.45 -37.22 23.12
CA LEU A 18 25.74 -37.38 24.38
C LEU A 18 25.68 -38.86 24.76
N ALA A 19 25.76 -39.14 26.06
CA ALA A 19 25.52 -40.48 26.59
C ALA A 19 24.04 -40.89 26.44
N ASN A 20 23.73 -42.16 26.69
CA ASN A 20 22.33 -42.59 26.75
C ASN A 20 21.61 -41.88 27.90
N GLY A 21 20.45 -41.31 27.62
CA GLY A 21 19.69 -40.51 28.58
C GLY A 21 18.63 -39.63 27.92
N SER A 22 17.82 -38.98 28.74
CA SER A 22 16.81 -38.01 28.31
C SER A 22 17.33 -36.59 28.48
N TYR A 23 17.25 -35.80 27.42
CA TYR A 23 17.77 -34.45 27.34
C TYR A 23 16.65 -33.47 26.96
N ALA A 24 16.64 -32.31 27.60
CA ALA A 24 15.92 -31.15 27.13
C ALA A 24 16.89 -30.24 26.37
N TYR A 25 16.41 -29.57 25.32
CA TYR A 25 17.20 -28.63 24.55
C TYR A 25 16.43 -27.33 24.33
N THR A 26 17.17 -26.25 24.15
CA THR A 26 16.68 -24.98 23.62
C THR A 26 17.48 -24.61 22.38
N VAL A 27 16.85 -23.88 21.46
CA VAL A 27 17.48 -23.39 20.24
C VAL A 27 17.23 -21.89 20.13
N ALA A 28 18.28 -21.15 19.80
CA ALA A 28 18.21 -19.73 19.54
C ALA A 28 19.06 -19.37 18.32
N SER A 29 18.69 -18.27 17.65
CA SER A 29 19.51 -17.66 16.61
C SER A 29 20.27 -16.47 17.20
N ALA A 30 21.56 -16.34 16.85
CA ALA A 30 22.29 -15.10 17.11
C ALA A 30 21.73 -13.93 16.26
N ASN A 31 21.09 -14.22 15.13
CA ASN A 31 20.43 -13.23 14.28
C ASN A 31 19.00 -12.98 14.79
N LYS A 32 18.80 -11.81 15.40
CA LYS A 32 17.51 -11.37 15.96
C LYS A 32 16.40 -11.15 14.92
N ASN A 33 16.73 -11.16 13.62
CA ASN A 33 15.74 -11.12 12.54
C ASN A 33 15.07 -12.46 12.29
N TYR A 34 15.42 -13.53 13.02
CA TYR A 34 14.82 -14.84 12.86
C TYR A 34 14.35 -15.40 14.20
N ALA A 35 13.15 -15.96 14.21
CA ALA A 35 12.59 -16.73 15.31
C ALA A 35 12.67 -18.23 15.00
N THR A 36 12.80 -19.05 16.03
CA THR A 36 12.76 -20.51 15.90
C THR A 36 11.31 -21.00 15.95
N SER A 37 10.89 -21.88 15.04
CA SER A 37 9.57 -22.51 15.11
C SER A 37 9.41 -23.44 16.32
N ALA A 38 10.52 -23.96 16.86
CA ALA A 38 10.58 -24.78 18.07
C ALA A 38 11.78 -24.36 18.92
N ALA A 39 11.57 -23.39 19.82
CA ALA A 39 12.63 -22.83 20.68
C ALA A 39 13.13 -23.81 21.75
N SER A 40 12.40 -24.89 21.99
CA SER A 40 12.77 -25.91 22.97
C SER A 40 12.10 -27.25 22.69
N GLY A 41 12.66 -28.33 23.22
CA GLY A 41 12.07 -29.65 23.18
C GLY A 41 12.83 -30.65 24.03
N SER A 42 12.52 -31.93 23.87
CA SER A 42 13.27 -33.01 24.51
C SER A 42 13.47 -34.20 23.57
N PHE A 43 14.49 -34.99 23.85
CA PHE A 43 14.79 -36.24 23.16
C PHE A 43 15.51 -37.21 24.09
N ALA A 44 15.44 -38.51 23.75
CA ALA A 44 16.19 -39.54 24.45
C ALA A 44 17.23 -40.17 23.51
N VAL A 45 18.46 -40.32 23.99
CA VAL A 45 19.53 -41.07 23.33
C VAL A 45 19.53 -42.48 23.92
N SER A 46 19.42 -43.50 23.08
CA SER A 46 19.36 -44.90 23.49
C SER A 46 20.14 -45.80 22.53
N GLY A 47 21.47 -45.64 22.52
CA GLY A 47 22.40 -46.48 21.74
C GLY A 47 22.45 -46.17 20.24
N ALA A 48 21.79 -45.12 19.78
CA ALA A 48 21.78 -44.68 18.38
C ALA A 48 21.76 -43.15 18.27
N ALA A 49 22.24 -42.62 17.14
CA ALA A 49 22.21 -41.21 16.83
C ALA A 49 20.75 -40.71 16.68
N VAL A 50 20.49 -39.51 17.21
CA VAL A 50 19.16 -38.87 17.15
C VAL A 50 19.27 -37.57 16.38
N SER A 51 18.42 -37.40 15.36
CA SER A 51 18.33 -36.17 14.58
C SER A 51 17.10 -35.36 14.97
N LYS A 52 17.28 -34.06 15.23
CA LYS A 52 16.19 -33.11 15.47
C LYS A 52 16.27 -31.96 14.48
N SER A 53 15.19 -31.72 13.77
CA SER A 53 15.06 -30.60 12.84
C SER A 53 14.48 -29.40 13.57
N VAL A 54 15.04 -28.23 13.29
CA VAL A 54 14.52 -26.93 13.73
C VAL A 54 14.49 -25.98 12.55
N SER A 55 13.48 -25.11 12.50
CA SER A 55 13.34 -24.13 11.43
C SER A 55 13.45 -22.72 11.99
N PHE A 56 14.13 -21.86 11.25
CA PHE A 56 14.23 -20.43 11.55
C PHE A 56 13.37 -19.67 10.53
N ILE A 57 12.42 -18.88 11.02
CA ILE A 57 11.54 -18.04 10.20
C ILE A 57 11.84 -16.57 10.46
N PRO A 58 11.78 -15.69 9.45
CA PRO A 58 11.98 -14.26 9.66
C PRO A 58 10.99 -13.70 10.69
N TYR A 59 11.49 -12.82 11.56
CA TYR A 59 10.65 -11.97 12.39
C TYR A 59 10.11 -10.84 11.53
N THR A 60 8.79 -10.70 11.48
CA THR A 60 8.11 -9.70 10.65
C THR A 60 7.41 -8.65 11.49
N TYR A 61 7.33 -7.44 10.95
CA TYR A 61 6.64 -6.30 11.50
C TYR A 61 5.46 -5.94 10.61
N ALA A 62 4.35 -5.53 11.21
CA ALA A 62 3.18 -5.09 10.47
C ALA A 62 3.50 -3.81 9.70
N VAL A 63 3.31 -3.83 8.39
CA VAL A 63 3.37 -2.65 7.53
C VAL A 63 1.98 -2.36 7.02
N THR A 64 1.40 -1.26 7.47
CA THR A 64 0.02 -0.87 7.16
C THR A 64 0.01 0.29 6.19
N PHE A 65 -0.61 0.07 5.04
CA PHE A 65 -0.91 1.11 4.07
C PHE A 65 -2.31 1.64 4.32
N THR A 66 -2.45 2.97 4.34
CA THR A 66 -3.73 3.66 4.43
C THR A 66 -3.91 4.50 3.17
N GLU A 67 -4.92 4.17 2.36
CA GLU A 67 -5.30 4.99 1.22
C GLU A 67 -6.28 6.10 1.63
N GLY A 68 -6.22 7.20 0.88
CA GLY A 68 -7.23 8.23 0.90
C GLY A 68 -7.52 8.76 -0.50
N GLY A 69 -8.76 9.21 -0.69
CA GLY A 69 -9.23 9.86 -1.92
C GLY A 69 -9.97 8.95 -2.89
N LEU A 70 -9.95 7.62 -2.69
CA LEU A 70 -10.80 6.74 -3.47
C LEU A 70 -12.25 6.75 -2.95
N PRO A 71 -13.25 6.63 -3.85
CA PRO A 71 -14.61 6.36 -3.44
C PRO A 71 -14.71 5.01 -2.70
N THR A 72 -15.54 4.95 -1.66
CA THR A 72 -15.77 3.72 -0.88
C THR A 72 -16.09 2.53 -1.78
N GLY A 73 -15.40 1.41 -1.55
CA GLY A 73 -15.58 0.18 -2.33
C GLY A 73 -14.74 0.11 -3.62
N THR A 74 -14.03 1.18 -3.99
CA THR A 74 -13.09 1.13 -5.11
C THR A 74 -11.90 0.24 -4.73
N THR A 75 -11.61 -0.77 -5.56
CA THR A 75 -10.43 -1.60 -5.35
C THR A 75 -9.16 -0.82 -5.65
N TRP A 76 -8.17 -0.93 -4.77
CA TRP A 76 -6.80 -0.50 -5.00
C TRP A 76 -5.85 -1.67 -4.84
N TYR A 77 -4.72 -1.56 -5.53
CA TYR A 77 -3.69 -2.58 -5.62
C TYR A 77 -2.40 -2.05 -5.04
N LEU A 78 -1.71 -2.90 -4.31
CA LEU A 78 -0.42 -2.66 -3.69
C LEU A 78 0.53 -3.77 -4.10
N ASN A 79 1.64 -3.39 -4.73
CA ASN A 79 2.75 -4.29 -5.00
C ASN A 79 3.95 -3.83 -4.18
N VAL A 80 4.50 -4.72 -3.36
CA VAL A 80 5.73 -4.49 -2.60
C VAL A 80 6.79 -5.45 -3.09
N THR A 81 8.02 -4.96 -3.26
CA THR A 81 9.14 -5.75 -3.81
C THR A 81 9.35 -7.06 -3.05
N GLY A 82 9.33 -8.17 -3.79
CA GLY A 82 9.54 -9.52 -3.23
C GLY A 82 8.34 -10.09 -2.46
N GLN A 83 7.17 -9.44 -2.52
CA GLN A 83 5.94 -9.88 -1.88
C GLN A 83 4.87 -10.25 -2.91
N ALA A 84 3.87 -11.02 -2.48
CA ALA A 84 2.68 -11.23 -3.28
C ALA A 84 1.90 -9.91 -3.43
N SER A 85 1.25 -9.73 -4.58
CA SER A 85 0.37 -8.60 -4.84
C SER A 85 -0.82 -8.61 -3.86
N VAL A 86 -1.16 -7.42 -3.36
CA VAL A 86 -2.29 -7.21 -2.46
C VAL A 86 -3.32 -6.34 -3.17
N SER A 87 -4.60 -6.62 -2.95
CA SER A 87 -5.70 -5.75 -3.34
C SER A 87 -6.66 -5.58 -2.18
N SER A 88 -7.25 -4.39 -2.03
CA SER A 88 -8.24 -4.11 -1.00
C SER A 88 -9.31 -3.14 -1.54
N THR A 89 -10.51 -3.20 -0.97
CA THR A 89 -11.57 -2.20 -1.13
C THR A 89 -11.77 -1.36 0.14
N ALA A 90 -11.09 -1.71 1.23
CA ALA A 90 -11.08 -0.97 2.47
C ALA A 90 -10.00 0.13 2.42
N THR A 91 -10.09 1.12 3.31
CA THR A 91 -9.10 2.21 3.39
C THR A 91 -7.72 1.75 3.86
N MET A 92 -7.59 0.52 4.38
CA MET A 92 -6.33 -0.02 4.89
C MET A 92 -6.04 -1.42 4.36
N ALA A 93 -4.74 -1.71 4.18
CA ALA A 93 -4.21 -3.04 3.98
C ALA A 93 -2.91 -3.22 4.79
N SER A 94 -2.71 -4.38 5.39
CA SER A 94 -1.52 -4.67 6.20
C SER A 94 -0.80 -5.92 5.71
N ILE A 95 0.52 -5.86 5.65
CA ILE A 95 1.40 -6.97 5.25
C ILE A 95 2.54 -7.15 6.27
N PRO A 96 2.86 -8.39 6.69
CA PRO A 96 3.98 -8.64 7.58
C PRO A 96 5.30 -8.66 6.80
N LEU A 97 6.22 -7.75 7.11
CA LEU A 97 7.53 -7.65 6.44
C LEU A 97 8.69 -7.76 7.42
N ALA A 98 9.76 -8.45 7.02
CA ALA A 98 10.99 -8.49 7.79
C ALA A 98 11.73 -7.14 7.75
N ASN A 99 12.80 -7.01 8.54
CA ASN A 99 13.68 -5.86 8.45
C ASN A 99 14.30 -5.75 7.05
N GLY A 100 14.22 -4.57 6.45
CA GLY A 100 14.69 -4.34 5.10
C GLY A 100 14.16 -3.05 4.49
N THR A 101 14.67 -2.70 3.31
CA THR A 101 14.18 -1.59 2.50
C THR A 101 13.35 -2.16 1.36
N TYR A 102 12.14 -1.64 1.19
CA TYR A 102 11.17 -2.10 0.21
C TYR A 102 10.75 -0.95 -0.69
N ALA A 103 10.56 -1.24 -1.97
CA ALA A 103 9.84 -0.35 -2.87
C ALA A 103 8.40 -0.82 -3.02
N TYR A 104 7.49 0.12 -3.26
CA TYR A 104 6.09 -0.17 -3.51
C TYR A 104 5.56 0.59 -4.73
N VAL A 105 4.55 0.02 -5.36
CA VAL A 105 3.78 0.63 -6.45
C VAL A 105 2.29 0.46 -6.14
N LEU A 106 1.51 1.49 -6.47
CA LEU A 106 0.07 1.54 -6.24
C LEU A 106 -0.69 1.64 -7.56
N ALA A 107 -1.89 1.08 -7.59
CA ALA A 107 -2.85 1.30 -8.66
C ALA A 107 -4.29 1.32 -8.12
N SER A 108 -5.22 1.92 -8.85
CA SER A 108 -6.66 1.82 -8.59
C SER A 108 -7.33 1.03 -9.72
N ALA A 109 -8.40 0.31 -9.41
CA ALA A 109 -9.28 -0.26 -10.41
C ALA A 109 -10.04 0.83 -11.19
N SER A 110 -10.18 2.04 -10.64
CA SER A 110 -10.78 3.18 -11.33
C SER A 110 -9.73 3.93 -12.14
N GLN A 111 -9.91 3.96 -13.46
CA GLN A 111 -9.05 4.71 -14.39
C GLN A 111 -9.19 6.24 -14.27
N LEU A 112 -10.18 6.71 -13.51
CA LEU A 112 -10.37 8.13 -13.25
C LEU A 112 -9.46 8.66 -12.13
N TYR A 113 -8.84 7.77 -11.34
CA TYR A 113 -8.01 8.16 -10.21
C TYR A 113 -6.56 7.79 -10.46
N ALA A 114 -5.66 8.72 -10.11
CA ALA A 114 -4.21 8.51 -10.15
C ALA A 114 -3.59 8.74 -8.78
N THR A 115 -2.43 8.12 -8.55
CA THR A 115 -1.61 8.30 -7.36
C THR A 115 -0.44 9.23 -7.65
N SER A 116 -0.11 10.10 -6.71
CA SER A 116 1.06 10.97 -6.82
C SER A 116 1.79 11.07 -5.47
N PRO A 117 2.98 10.44 -5.32
CA PRO A 117 3.65 9.59 -6.30
C PRO A 117 2.98 8.20 -6.41
N ALA A 118 3.05 7.58 -7.60
CA ALA A 118 2.51 6.23 -7.82
C ALA A 118 3.37 5.10 -7.26
N ALA A 119 4.60 5.43 -6.88
CA ALA A 119 5.57 4.52 -6.29
C ALA A 119 6.35 5.24 -5.20
N GLY A 120 6.93 4.46 -4.30
CA GLY A 120 7.79 4.98 -3.25
C GLY A 120 8.62 3.87 -2.62
N SER A 121 9.31 4.20 -1.53
CA SER A 121 10.08 3.25 -0.75
C SER A 121 9.95 3.53 0.74
N PHE A 122 10.02 2.49 1.55
CA PHE A 122 10.07 2.58 3.01
C PHE A 122 11.04 1.53 3.56
N ALA A 123 11.43 1.69 4.82
CA ALA A 123 12.27 0.74 5.51
C ALA A 123 11.62 0.24 6.80
N VAL A 124 11.81 -1.04 7.08
CA VAL A 124 11.37 -1.71 8.30
C VAL A 124 12.60 -1.93 9.18
N HIS A 125 12.57 -1.38 10.40
CA HIS A 125 13.69 -1.41 11.34
C HIS A 125 13.23 -1.76 12.76
N GLY A 126 12.81 -3.00 12.96
CA GLY A 126 12.52 -3.50 14.30
C GLY A 126 11.16 -3.09 14.86
N ALA A 127 10.31 -2.43 14.05
CA ALA A 127 9.04 -1.89 14.49
C ALA A 127 8.00 -1.87 13.34
N PRO A 128 6.68 -1.85 13.67
CA PRO A 128 5.63 -1.62 12.69
C PRO A 128 5.80 -0.30 11.94
N VAL A 129 5.36 -0.27 10.67
CA VAL A 129 5.45 0.90 9.78
C VAL A 129 4.05 1.26 9.28
N ALA A 130 3.74 2.55 9.25
CA ALA A 130 2.53 3.08 8.62
C ALA A 130 2.90 3.91 7.38
N VAL A 131 2.24 3.65 6.26
CA VAL A 131 2.44 4.34 4.99
C VAL A 131 1.11 4.93 4.53
N THR A 132 1.03 6.25 4.42
CA THR A 132 -0.16 6.93 3.88
C THR A 132 0.03 7.19 2.40
N VAL A 133 -1.01 6.90 1.61
CA VAL A 133 -1.01 7.07 0.16
C VAL A 133 -2.27 7.78 -0.27
N THR A 134 -2.21 8.56 -1.34
CA THR A 134 -3.34 9.38 -1.78
C THR A 134 -3.62 9.15 -3.26
N PHE A 135 -4.89 8.94 -3.57
CA PHE A 135 -5.45 8.91 -4.90
C PHE A 135 -6.19 10.21 -5.15
N SER A 136 -6.12 10.73 -6.37
CA SER A 136 -6.81 11.95 -6.76
C SER A 136 -7.51 11.75 -8.10
N LEU A 137 -8.73 12.29 -8.21
CA LEU A 137 -9.48 12.29 -9.45
C LEU A 137 -8.71 13.12 -10.50
N VAL A 138 -8.40 12.51 -11.63
CA VAL A 138 -7.77 13.18 -12.76
C VAL A 138 -8.84 13.94 -13.52
N THR A 139 -8.67 15.26 -13.61
CA THR A 139 -9.59 16.15 -14.34
C THR A 139 -8.86 16.96 -15.39
N TYR A 140 -9.61 17.39 -16.39
CA TYR A 140 -9.16 18.12 -17.57
C TYR A 140 -9.98 19.40 -17.72
N ALA A 141 -9.33 20.46 -18.18
CA ALA A 141 -9.99 21.72 -18.43
C ALA A 141 -10.83 21.64 -19.71
N VAL A 142 -12.12 21.99 -19.60
CA VAL A 142 -13.02 22.21 -20.73
C VAL A 142 -13.33 23.70 -20.80
N THR A 143 -12.83 24.37 -21.83
CA THR A 143 -12.98 25.83 -21.98
C THR A 143 -13.95 26.16 -23.12
N PHE A 144 -15.03 26.85 -22.77
CA PHE A 144 -15.92 27.52 -23.70
C PHE A 144 -15.40 28.92 -23.95
N THR A 145 -15.36 29.34 -25.21
CA THR A 145 -14.99 30.71 -25.61
C THR A 145 -16.17 31.33 -26.34
N GLU A 146 -16.67 32.47 -25.86
CA GLU A 146 -17.67 33.24 -26.58
C GLU A 146 -17.01 34.20 -27.57
N THR A 147 -17.73 34.47 -28.67
CA THR A 147 -17.39 35.52 -29.59
C THR A 147 -18.66 36.27 -30.00
N GLY A 148 -18.61 37.59 -29.98
CA GLY A 148 -19.66 38.45 -30.51
C GLY A 148 -20.62 39.03 -29.48
N LEU A 149 -20.46 38.70 -28.19
CA LEU A 149 -21.18 39.42 -27.13
C LEU A 149 -20.52 40.78 -26.84
N PRO A 150 -21.30 41.82 -26.50
CA PRO A 150 -20.74 43.06 -25.99
C PRO A 150 -19.87 42.81 -24.75
N THR A 151 -18.81 43.61 -24.59
CA THR A 151 -17.93 43.48 -23.43
C THR A 151 -18.70 43.66 -22.13
N GLY A 152 -18.51 42.73 -21.19
CA GLY A 152 -19.19 42.76 -19.89
C GLY A 152 -20.55 42.07 -19.88
N THR A 153 -21.07 41.62 -21.03
CA THR A 153 -22.30 40.83 -21.09
C THR A 153 -22.08 39.48 -20.41
N ASN A 154 -22.86 39.21 -19.36
CA ASN A 154 -22.82 37.94 -18.66
C ASN A 154 -23.50 36.85 -19.49
N TRP A 155 -22.82 35.73 -19.71
CA TRP A 155 -23.35 34.58 -20.44
C TRP A 155 -23.16 33.30 -19.60
N PRO A 156 -24.20 32.46 -19.47
CA PRO A 156 -24.11 31.21 -18.75
C PRO A 156 -23.89 30.01 -19.69
N VAL A 157 -23.03 29.08 -19.25
CA VAL A 157 -22.93 27.72 -19.78
C VAL A 157 -23.24 26.73 -18.68
N THR A 158 -24.04 25.73 -18.99
CA THR A 158 -24.25 24.56 -18.14
C THR A 158 -23.53 23.38 -18.78
N LEU A 159 -22.60 22.77 -18.06
CA LEU A 159 -21.93 21.52 -18.44
C LEU A 159 -22.40 20.42 -17.49
N SER A 160 -23.04 19.38 -18.04
CA SER A 160 -23.79 18.37 -17.29
C SER A 160 -24.80 19.01 -16.32
N SER A 161 -24.54 18.97 -15.01
CA SER A 161 -25.39 19.56 -13.96
C SER A 161 -24.83 20.85 -13.38
N THR A 162 -23.66 21.30 -13.83
CA THR A 162 -22.97 22.46 -13.26
C THR A 162 -23.11 23.66 -14.18
N ALA A 163 -23.75 24.71 -13.69
CA ALA A 163 -23.82 26.00 -14.39
C ALA A 163 -22.69 26.93 -13.94
N ARG A 164 -22.02 27.56 -14.90
CA ARG A 164 -21.10 28.67 -14.68
C ARG A 164 -21.50 29.83 -15.59
N SER A 165 -21.20 31.04 -15.15
CA SER A 165 -21.40 32.24 -15.95
C SER A 165 -20.18 33.15 -15.84
N SER A 166 -19.97 33.97 -16.87
CA SER A 166 -18.82 34.87 -16.97
C SER A 166 -19.21 36.08 -17.80
N SER A 167 -18.60 37.22 -17.50
CA SER A 167 -18.68 38.44 -18.33
C SER A 167 -17.42 38.67 -19.17
N THR A 168 -16.48 37.72 -19.11
CA THR A 168 -15.28 37.66 -19.96
C THR A 168 -15.52 36.72 -21.14
N THR A 169 -14.55 36.60 -22.05
CA THR A 169 -14.68 35.77 -23.25
C THR A 169 -14.62 34.27 -22.99
N THR A 170 -14.32 33.81 -21.77
CA THR A 170 -14.15 32.37 -21.49
C THR A 170 -14.87 31.89 -20.23
N ILE A 171 -15.33 30.64 -20.26
CA ILE A 171 -15.79 29.86 -19.10
C ILE A 171 -15.06 28.52 -19.13
N THR A 172 -14.40 28.18 -18.02
CA THR A 172 -13.66 26.90 -17.89
C THR A 172 -14.33 26.00 -16.85
N PHE A 173 -14.44 24.71 -17.16
CA PHE A 173 -14.85 23.63 -16.25
C PHE A 173 -13.69 22.66 -16.04
N SER A 174 -13.69 21.91 -14.94
CA SER A 174 -12.70 20.87 -14.66
C SER A 174 -13.43 19.54 -14.54
N GLU A 175 -13.32 18.70 -15.56
CA GLU A 175 -14.11 17.48 -15.68
C GLU A 175 -13.22 16.25 -15.77
N ALA A 176 -13.68 15.14 -15.22
CA ALA A 176 -13.01 13.86 -15.43
C ALA A 176 -13.10 13.41 -16.90
N ASN A 177 -12.40 12.35 -17.27
CA ASN A 177 -12.59 11.77 -18.61
C ASN A 177 -14.03 11.24 -18.73
N GLY A 178 -14.74 11.67 -19.78
CA GLY A 178 -16.12 11.29 -20.02
C GLY A 178 -16.76 12.03 -21.18
N THR A 179 -18.04 11.76 -21.41
CA THR A 179 -18.88 12.49 -22.37
C THR A 179 -19.86 13.36 -21.60
N TYR A 180 -19.89 14.65 -21.94
CA TYR A 180 -20.65 15.67 -21.21
C TYR A 180 -21.61 16.39 -22.16
N ALA A 181 -22.89 16.47 -21.79
CA ALA A 181 -23.84 17.35 -22.47
C ALA A 181 -23.62 18.78 -21.99
N TYR A 182 -23.81 19.76 -22.88
CA TYR A 182 -23.74 21.17 -22.52
C TYR A 182 -24.92 21.94 -23.10
N ALA A 183 -25.25 23.05 -22.43
CA ALA A 183 -26.25 24.01 -22.90
C ALA A 183 -25.73 25.42 -22.65
N VAL A 184 -25.92 26.31 -23.63
CA VAL A 184 -25.67 27.74 -23.47
C VAL A 184 -27.02 28.37 -23.09
N GLY A 185 -27.08 29.03 -21.94
CA GLY A 185 -28.31 29.67 -21.50
C GLY A 185 -28.55 31.00 -22.21
N SER A 186 -29.80 31.46 -22.19
CA SER A 186 -30.17 32.73 -22.79
C SER A 186 -29.40 33.88 -22.15
N VAL A 187 -28.76 34.70 -22.98
CA VAL A 187 -28.12 35.94 -22.56
C VAL A 187 -29.24 36.94 -22.29
N GLY A 188 -29.42 37.30 -21.01
CA GLY A 188 -30.46 38.24 -20.60
C GLY A 188 -30.15 39.65 -21.14
N GLY A 189 -30.81 40.04 -22.21
CA GLY A 189 -30.85 41.42 -22.65
C GLY A 189 -31.87 42.19 -21.82
N VAL A 190 -31.40 43.12 -20.97
CA VAL A 190 -32.21 44.29 -20.63
C VAL A 190 -32.40 45.07 -21.93
N HIS A 191 -33.55 44.90 -22.58
CA HIS A 191 -33.99 45.86 -23.59
C HIS A 191 -34.30 47.17 -22.84
N GLY A 192 -33.31 48.06 -22.79
CA GLY A 192 -33.53 49.45 -22.42
C GLY A 192 -34.50 50.08 -23.42
N LEU A 193 -35.50 50.76 -22.85
CA LEU A 193 -36.62 51.47 -23.47
C LEU A 193 -36.20 52.40 -24.62
#